data_AF-A0A2G6E0E6-F1
#
_entry.id   AF-A0A2G6E0E6-F1
#
_cell.length_a   1.000
_cell.length_b   1.000
_cell.length_c   1.000
_cell.angle_alpha   90.00
_cell.angle_beta   90.00
_cell.angle_gamma   90.00
#
_symmetry.space_group_name_H-M   'P 1'
#
loop_
_entity.id
_entity.type
_entity.pdbx_description
1 polymer ?
#
loop_
_entity_poly.entity_id
_entity_poly.type
_entity_poly.pdbx_seq_one_letter_code
_entity_poly.pdbx_strand_id
1 'polypeptide(L)'
;MFSYDAMYSQVAAGFTKPRHEHGPWWQGRLAKEHAAVSWQDLRKFYRHPQRWFVADCLGVCLRDEIIRAEVSETFCQDGLEKYLVNAALITQLAQGEKKEIVLQRLQAEGRWPLGASGALMFQDRVVEVEPFLEQINDLQPGAPLPAQTFSLEVAGIELHGMIENIYQDGVFLWGYRKLQARDILDAWLHHLVWQRQGNRQQETVLLGSDGVVHIPGDLPGTPDLKQLVTLFLEGCKAPSLLYPEAGFAGFASQEKDKKFRAGMVKFFRKRLSRGYDPELAFLLGERDPETLVTKEVEELCETVLAPLWRLRS
;
A
#
# COMPACT_ATOMS: atom_id res chain seq x y z
N MET A 1 35.54 40.24 -9.02
CA MET A 1 34.63 40.82 -10.02
C MET A 1 33.44 41.37 -9.24
N PHE A 2 33.27 42.69 -9.15
CA PHE A 2 32.22 43.31 -8.35
C PHE A 2 31.00 43.59 -9.24
N SER A 3 29.82 43.08 -8.86
CA SER A 3 28.54 43.36 -9.51
C SER A 3 27.86 44.54 -8.80
N TYR A 4 27.35 45.50 -9.56
CA TYR A 4 26.61 46.68 -9.06
C TYR A 4 25.10 46.43 -8.87
N ASP A 5 24.66 45.20 -9.09
CA ASP A 5 23.27 44.82 -8.97
C ASP A 5 22.93 44.52 -7.50
N ALA A 6 22.00 45.29 -6.95
CA ALA A 6 21.54 45.15 -5.58
C ALA A 6 20.95 43.75 -5.30
N MET A 7 20.37 43.09 -6.31
CA MET A 7 19.85 41.73 -6.20
C MET A 7 20.99 40.72 -6.04
N TYR A 8 22.05 40.82 -6.87
CA TYR A 8 23.22 39.95 -6.74
C TYR A 8 24.00 40.20 -5.44
N SER A 9 24.06 41.45 -4.96
CA SER A 9 24.68 41.80 -3.68
C SER A 9 23.91 41.19 -2.49
N GLN A 10 22.57 41.27 -2.51
CA GLN A 10 21.73 40.63 -1.48
C GLN A 10 21.85 39.11 -1.48
N VAL A 11 21.87 38.48 -2.67
CA VAL A 11 22.07 37.03 -2.81
C VAL A 11 23.47 36.62 -2.32
N ALA A 12 24.52 37.36 -2.68
CA ALA A 12 25.89 37.12 -2.22
C ALA A 12 26.04 37.24 -0.70
N ALA A 13 25.39 38.24 -0.07
CA ALA A 13 25.35 38.39 1.37
C ALA A 13 24.56 37.25 2.07
N GLY A 14 23.61 36.63 1.37
CA GLY A 14 22.89 35.45 1.82
C GLY A 14 23.77 34.19 1.94
N PHE A 15 24.77 34.02 1.07
CA PHE A 15 25.70 32.87 1.10
C PHE A 15 26.68 32.90 2.28
N THR A 16 26.89 34.08 2.89
CA THR A 16 27.70 34.24 4.11
C THR A 16 26.93 33.99 5.40
N LYS A 17 25.60 33.90 5.36
CA LYS A 17 24.81 33.48 6.52
C LYS A 17 24.94 31.96 6.66
N PRO A 18 25.10 31.42 7.89
CA PRO A 18 25.00 29.97 8.08
C PRO A 18 23.68 29.51 7.48
N ARG A 19 23.72 28.49 6.62
CA ARG A 19 22.51 27.83 6.13
C ARG A 19 21.71 27.46 7.38
N HIS A 20 20.50 27.99 7.51
CA HIS A 20 19.62 27.55 8.58
C HIS A 20 19.48 26.03 8.43
N GLU A 21 19.77 25.28 9.50
CA GLU A 21 19.38 23.87 9.55
C GLU A 21 17.87 23.84 9.37
N HIS A 22 17.43 23.48 8.17
CA HIS A 22 16.01 23.34 7.90
C HIS A 22 15.53 22.13 8.69
N GLY A 23 14.65 22.37 9.67
CA GLY A 23 13.92 21.31 10.35
C GLY A 23 13.05 20.51 9.36
N PRO A 24 12.20 19.58 9.84
CA PRO A 24 11.20 18.94 8.99
C PRO A 24 10.50 19.97 8.11
N TRP A 25 10.17 19.62 6.86
CA TRP A 25 9.38 20.53 6.02
C TRP A 25 8.04 20.87 6.70
N TRP A 26 7.45 19.88 7.37
CA TRP A 26 6.22 20.04 8.14
C TRP A 26 6.49 20.00 9.65
N GLN A 27 6.14 21.09 10.37
CA GLN A 27 6.35 21.21 11.82
C GLN A 27 5.05 21.51 12.59
N GLY A 28 3.89 21.46 11.92
CA GLY A 28 2.59 21.85 12.48
C GLY A 28 1.59 20.70 12.60
N ARG A 29 0.33 21.06 12.86
CA ARG A 29 -0.82 20.16 12.77
C ARG A 29 -1.96 20.87 12.06
N LEU A 30 -2.65 20.18 11.16
CA LEU A 30 -3.86 20.69 10.55
C LEU A 30 -4.99 20.68 11.58
N ALA A 31 -5.75 21.78 11.64
CA ALA A 31 -7.00 21.86 12.38
C ALA A 31 -8.13 21.21 11.55
N LYS A 32 -8.02 19.90 11.32
CA LYS A 32 -9.01 19.13 10.57
C LYS A 32 -9.74 18.18 11.52
N GLU A 33 -11.06 18.32 11.54
CA GLU A 33 -11.97 17.41 12.22
C GLU A 33 -12.73 16.60 11.17
N HIS A 34 -12.97 15.32 11.47
CA HIS A 34 -13.71 14.42 10.60
C HIS A 34 -14.98 14.01 11.33
N ALA A 35 -16.15 14.34 10.77
CA ALA A 35 -17.43 13.84 11.28
C ALA A 35 -17.68 12.39 10.85
N ALA A 36 -17.17 12.03 9.67
CA ALA A 36 -17.24 10.69 9.11
C ALA A 36 -15.97 10.37 8.31
N VAL A 37 -15.67 9.08 8.17
CA VAL A 37 -14.56 8.54 7.39
C VAL A 37 -15.08 7.48 6.44
N SER A 38 -14.69 7.56 5.17
CA SER A 38 -15.02 6.54 4.21
C SER A 38 -14.06 5.35 4.33
N TRP A 39 -14.57 4.15 4.04
CA TRP A 39 -13.79 2.93 3.98
C TRP A 39 -12.61 3.02 3.00
N GLN A 40 -12.83 3.70 1.86
CA GLN A 40 -11.82 3.88 0.82
C GLN A 40 -10.66 4.75 1.31
N ASP A 41 -10.97 5.83 2.04
CA ASP A 41 -9.96 6.72 2.61
C ASP A 41 -9.11 6.01 3.66
N LEU A 42 -9.75 5.23 4.54
CA LEU A 42 -9.05 4.46 5.57
C LEU A 42 -8.04 3.50 4.93
N ARG A 43 -8.46 2.73 3.91
CA ARG A 43 -7.59 1.81 3.17
C ARG A 43 -6.47 2.56 2.42
N LYS A 44 -6.79 3.69 1.79
CA LYS A 44 -5.82 4.51 1.06
C LYS A 44 -4.72 5.04 1.99
N PHE A 45 -5.08 5.48 3.20
CA PHE A 45 -4.12 5.85 4.23
C PHE A 45 -3.19 4.70 4.62
N TYR A 46 -3.73 3.53 4.98
CA TYR A 46 -2.91 2.39 5.42
C TYR A 46 -2.01 1.82 4.32
N ARG A 47 -2.35 2.05 3.05
CA ARG A 47 -1.50 1.70 1.91
C ARG A 47 -0.21 2.53 1.87
N HIS A 48 -0.28 3.82 2.20
CA HIS A 48 0.89 4.72 2.23
C HIS A 48 0.56 6.00 3.04
N PRO A 49 0.80 6.00 4.37
CA PRO A 49 0.35 7.08 5.25
C PRO A 49 0.96 8.45 4.93
N GLN A 50 2.20 8.47 4.47
CA GLN A 50 2.94 9.70 4.15
C GLN A 50 2.44 10.32 2.85
N ARG A 51 2.16 9.48 1.85
CA ARG A 51 1.51 9.92 0.61
C ARG A 51 0.09 10.41 0.87
N TRP A 52 -0.68 9.73 1.73
CA TRP A 52 -2.00 10.22 2.13
C TRP A 52 -1.93 11.63 2.71
N PHE A 53 -0.99 11.89 3.62
CA PHE A 53 -0.85 13.23 4.18
C PHE A 53 -0.52 14.28 3.11
N VAL A 54 0.46 13.99 2.24
CA VAL A 54 0.89 14.95 1.19
C VAL A 54 -0.18 15.15 0.13
N ALA A 55 -0.78 14.09 -0.39
CA ALA A 55 -1.73 14.16 -1.50
C ALA A 55 -3.15 14.52 -1.05
N ASP A 56 -3.67 13.84 -0.02
CA ASP A 56 -5.07 13.94 0.40
C ASP A 56 -5.32 14.98 1.50
N CYS A 57 -4.31 15.24 2.35
CA CYS A 57 -4.46 16.25 3.42
C CYS A 57 -3.92 17.62 3.01
N LEU A 58 -2.77 17.67 2.32
CA LEU A 58 -2.18 18.93 1.85
C LEU A 58 -2.56 19.29 0.41
N GLY A 59 -3.12 18.36 -0.38
CA GLY A 59 -3.47 18.61 -1.78
C GLY A 59 -2.26 18.73 -2.72
N VAL A 60 -1.09 18.21 -2.32
CA VAL A 60 0.15 18.33 -3.08
C VAL A 60 0.35 17.09 -3.95
N CYS A 61 0.40 17.27 -5.27
CA CYS A 61 0.78 16.21 -6.21
C CYS A 61 2.26 16.35 -6.58
N LEU A 62 3.09 15.40 -6.16
CA LEU A 62 4.54 15.39 -6.43
C LEU A 62 4.94 14.42 -7.55
N ARG A 63 3.97 13.68 -8.07
CA ARG A 63 4.18 12.78 -9.18
C ARG A 63 3.77 13.55 -10.42
N ASP A 64 4.70 13.71 -11.36
CA ASP A 64 4.29 14.02 -12.71
C ASP A 64 3.34 12.89 -13.13
N GLU A 65 2.07 13.21 -13.36
CA GLU A 65 1.24 12.35 -14.19
C GLU A 65 1.91 12.35 -15.55
N ILE A 66 2.85 11.43 -15.74
CA ILE A 66 3.29 11.03 -17.05
C ILE A 66 2.08 10.31 -17.66
N ILE A 67 1.09 11.08 -18.11
CA ILE A 67 0.26 10.71 -19.23
C ILE A 67 1.21 10.73 -20.43
N ARG A 68 2.06 9.70 -20.52
CA ARG A 68 2.64 9.31 -21.79
C ARG A 68 1.46 8.72 -22.55
N ALA A 69 0.77 9.58 -23.30
CA ALA A 69 0.14 9.13 -24.53
C ALA A 69 1.27 8.75 -25.50
N GLU A 70 1.98 7.67 -25.22
CA GLU A 70 2.89 7.06 -26.18
C GLU A 70 2.03 6.24 -27.13
N VAL A 71 1.59 6.89 -28.20
CA VAL A 71 1.26 6.21 -29.45
C VAL A 71 2.58 5.61 -29.95
N SER A 72 2.89 4.41 -29.46
CA SER A 72 3.95 3.57 -29.99
C SER A 72 3.36 2.18 -30.16
N GLU A 73 3.36 1.68 -31.38
CA GLU A 73 3.02 0.30 -31.69
C GLU A 73 3.77 -0.66 -30.75
N THR A 74 3.01 -1.63 -30.25
CA THR A 74 3.23 -2.47 -29.07
C THR A 74 4.45 -3.39 -29.18
N PHE A 75 5.67 -2.93 -28.90
CA PHE A 75 6.83 -3.84 -28.80
C PHE A 75 7.82 -3.63 -27.65
N CYS A 76 7.59 -2.71 -26.73
CA CYS A 76 8.26 -2.72 -25.42
C CYS A 76 7.25 -2.34 -24.32
N GLN A 77 6.57 -3.35 -23.78
CA GLN A 77 5.73 -3.17 -22.58
C GLN A 77 6.60 -2.62 -21.45
N ASP A 78 6.28 -1.42 -20.96
CA ASP A 78 6.83 -0.90 -19.71
C ASP A 78 6.53 -1.89 -18.57
N GLY A 79 7.42 -2.00 -17.59
CA GLY A 79 7.30 -2.98 -16.50
C GLY A 79 6.00 -2.84 -15.70
N LEU A 80 5.44 -1.62 -15.63
CA LEU A 80 4.16 -1.35 -14.99
C LEU A 80 2.96 -1.84 -15.82
N GLU A 81 2.97 -1.61 -17.14
CA GLU A 81 1.90 -2.10 -18.03
C GLU A 81 1.87 -3.63 -18.05
N LYS A 82 3.04 -4.27 -18.14
CA LYS A 82 3.15 -5.73 -18.04
C LYS A 82 2.57 -6.26 -16.73
N TYR A 83 2.82 -5.58 -15.60
CA TYR A 83 2.23 -5.94 -14.31
C TYR A 83 0.70 -5.81 -14.33
N LEU A 84 0.15 -4.71 -14.85
CA LEU A 84 -1.30 -4.47 -14.88
C LEU A 84 -2.03 -5.47 -15.79
N VAL A 85 -1.44 -5.78 -16.95
CA VAL A 85 -1.96 -6.79 -17.87
C VAL A 85 -1.96 -8.17 -17.21
N ASN A 86 -0.85 -8.53 -16.55
CA ASN A 86 -0.76 -9.80 -15.83
C ASN A 86 -1.76 -9.91 -14.68
N ALA A 87 -1.97 -8.84 -13.91
CA ALA A 87 -2.96 -8.84 -12.84
C ALA A 87 -4.38 -9.07 -13.39
N ALA A 88 -4.75 -8.36 -14.46
CA ALA A 88 -6.06 -8.50 -15.09
C ALA A 88 -6.30 -9.92 -15.65
N LEU A 89 -5.30 -10.49 -16.33
CA LEU A 89 -5.34 -11.87 -16.85
C LEU A 89 -5.63 -12.87 -15.73
N ILE A 90 -4.91 -12.76 -14.60
CA ILE A 90 -5.06 -13.72 -13.51
C ILE A 90 -6.41 -13.53 -12.81
N THR A 91 -6.87 -12.30 -12.61
CA THR A 91 -8.23 -12.00 -12.10
C THR A 91 -9.31 -12.65 -12.93
N GLN A 92 -9.25 -12.53 -14.25
CA GLN A 92 -10.25 -13.11 -15.15
C GLN A 92 -10.23 -14.64 -15.13
N LEU A 93 -9.04 -15.25 -15.16
CA LEU A 93 -8.91 -16.70 -15.08
C LEU A 93 -9.37 -17.26 -13.73
N ALA A 94 -9.06 -16.58 -12.62
CA ALA A 94 -9.50 -16.96 -11.28
C ALA A 94 -11.03 -16.84 -11.11
N GLN A 95 -11.69 -15.95 -11.85
CA GLN A 95 -13.15 -15.84 -11.90
C GLN A 95 -13.80 -16.91 -12.80
N GLY A 96 -13.00 -17.80 -13.41
CA GLY A 96 -13.48 -18.87 -14.28
C GLY A 96 -13.78 -18.42 -15.71
N GLU A 97 -13.30 -17.24 -16.14
CA GLU A 97 -13.40 -16.86 -17.55
C GLU A 97 -12.58 -17.84 -18.43
N LYS A 98 -13.12 -18.18 -19.60
CA LYS A 98 -12.44 -19.09 -20.54
C LYS A 98 -11.16 -18.44 -21.08
N LYS A 99 -10.08 -19.22 -21.14
CA LYS A 99 -8.74 -18.81 -21.62
C LYS A 99 -8.81 -18.07 -22.97
N GLU A 100 -9.67 -18.52 -23.89
CA GLU A 100 -9.83 -17.94 -25.22
C GLU A 100 -10.48 -16.54 -25.17
N ILE A 101 -11.45 -16.34 -24.28
CA ILE A 101 -12.16 -15.05 -24.12
C ILE A 101 -11.19 -14.02 -23.54
N VAL A 102 -10.40 -14.42 -22.53
CA VAL A 102 -9.38 -13.57 -21.91
C VAL A 102 -8.36 -13.10 -22.94
N LEU A 103 -7.82 -14.04 -23.74
CA LEU A 103 -6.85 -13.72 -24.79
C LEU A 103 -7.45 -12.75 -25.84
N GLN A 104 -8.66 -13.04 -26.35
CA GLN A 104 -9.32 -12.19 -27.33
C GLN A 104 -9.55 -10.77 -26.80
N ARG A 105 -9.97 -10.62 -25.54
CA ARG A 105 -10.19 -9.32 -24.91
C ARG A 105 -8.88 -8.53 -24.81
N LEU A 106 -7.82 -9.15 -24.29
CA LEU A 106 -6.52 -8.48 -24.14
C LEU A 106 -5.92 -8.06 -25.49
N GLN A 107 -6.13 -8.87 -26.53
CA GLN A 107 -5.73 -8.56 -27.90
C GLN A 107 -6.54 -7.41 -28.51
N ALA A 108 -7.86 -7.41 -28.32
CA ALA A 108 -8.74 -6.33 -28.80
C ALA A 108 -8.45 -4.99 -28.11
N GLU A 109 -8.02 -5.02 -26.85
CA GLU A 109 -7.57 -3.84 -26.10
C GLU A 109 -6.16 -3.35 -26.53
N GLY A 110 -5.46 -4.06 -27.42
CA GLY A 110 -4.08 -3.74 -27.81
C GLY A 110 -3.05 -3.98 -26.71
N ARG A 111 -3.44 -4.65 -25.62
CA ARG A 111 -2.62 -4.90 -24.42
C ARG A 111 -1.85 -6.22 -24.50
N TRP A 112 -2.14 -7.05 -25.48
CA TRP A 112 -1.45 -8.32 -25.74
C TRP A 112 -1.13 -8.48 -27.23
N PRO A 113 0.04 -9.06 -27.58
CA PRO A 113 0.40 -9.29 -28.98
C PRO A 113 -0.61 -10.15 -29.75
N LEU A 114 -0.79 -9.84 -31.03
CA LEU A 114 -1.65 -10.59 -31.95
C LEU A 114 -0.93 -11.80 -32.57
N GLY A 115 -1.71 -12.69 -33.20
CA GLY A 115 -1.21 -13.81 -33.99
C GLY A 115 -0.60 -14.95 -33.18
N ALA A 116 0.12 -15.85 -33.87
CA ALA A 116 0.65 -17.09 -33.28
C ALA A 116 1.65 -16.85 -32.14
N SER A 117 2.50 -15.81 -32.27
CA SER A 117 3.44 -15.44 -31.22
C SER A 117 2.72 -14.98 -29.95
N GLY A 118 1.68 -14.15 -30.08
CA GLY A 118 0.87 -13.72 -28.93
C GLY A 118 0.12 -14.87 -28.25
N ALA A 119 -0.37 -15.83 -29.04
CA ALA A 119 -1.00 -17.04 -28.51
C ALA A 119 -0.03 -17.92 -27.73
N LEU A 120 1.19 -18.13 -28.22
CA LEU A 120 2.25 -18.86 -27.51
C LEU A 120 2.63 -18.15 -26.20
N MET A 121 2.85 -16.84 -26.24
CA MET A 121 3.14 -16.05 -25.03
C MET A 121 2.02 -16.15 -23.99
N PHE A 122 0.76 -16.19 -24.44
CA PHE A 122 -0.38 -16.36 -23.54
C PHE A 122 -0.41 -17.75 -22.92
N GLN A 123 -0.15 -18.80 -23.70
CA GLN A 123 -0.07 -20.18 -23.20
C GLN A 123 1.03 -20.32 -22.15
N ASP A 124 2.25 -19.84 -22.44
CA ASP A 124 3.37 -19.84 -21.49
C ASP A 124 2.99 -19.11 -20.20
N ARG A 125 2.30 -17.96 -20.34
CA ARG A 125 1.84 -17.18 -19.19
C ARG A 125 0.79 -17.90 -18.36
N VAL A 126 -0.16 -18.58 -19.01
CA VAL A 126 -1.17 -19.39 -18.32
C VAL A 126 -0.49 -20.51 -17.53
N VAL A 127 0.45 -21.23 -18.13
CA VAL A 127 1.21 -22.29 -17.44
C VAL A 127 1.97 -21.74 -16.24
N GLU A 128 2.55 -20.53 -16.34
CA GLU A 128 3.25 -19.88 -15.23
C GLU A 128 2.33 -19.56 -14.04
N VAL A 129 1.07 -19.19 -14.30
CA VAL A 129 0.11 -18.77 -13.26
C VAL A 129 -0.82 -19.90 -12.81
N GLU A 130 -0.86 -21.02 -13.52
CA GLU A 130 -1.73 -22.16 -13.23
C GLU A 130 -1.57 -22.68 -11.79
N PRO A 131 -0.36 -22.84 -11.22
CA PRO A 131 -0.21 -23.24 -9.82
C PRO A 131 -0.87 -22.29 -8.82
N PHE A 132 -0.89 -20.99 -9.13
CA PHE A 132 -1.54 -20.00 -8.27
C PHE A 132 -3.07 -20.04 -8.41
N LEU A 133 -3.58 -20.31 -9.62
CA LEU A 133 -5.01 -20.52 -9.84
C LEU A 133 -5.50 -21.80 -9.14
N GLU A 134 -4.69 -22.86 -9.13
CA GLU A 134 -4.95 -24.07 -8.36
C GLU A 134 -5.04 -23.76 -6.86
N GLN A 135 -4.10 -22.97 -6.30
CA GLN A 135 -4.17 -22.53 -4.91
C GLN A 135 -5.45 -21.75 -4.57
N ILE A 136 -5.93 -20.89 -5.47
CA ILE A 136 -7.22 -20.18 -5.29
C ILE A 136 -8.36 -21.19 -5.15
N ASN A 137 -8.37 -22.23 -6.01
CA ASN A 137 -9.41 -23.26 -5.99
C ASN A 137 -9.30 -24.16 -4.76
N ASP A 138 -8.10 -24.51 -4.33
CA ASP A 138 -7.83 -25.38 -3.18
C ASP A 138 -8.23 -24.73 -1.84
N LEU A 139 -8.12 -23.40 -1.74
CA LEU A 139 -8.54 -22.66 -0.54
C LEU A 139 -10.06 -22.63 -0.33
N GLN A 140 -10.85 -22.97 -1.35
CA GLN A 140 -12.30 -23.19 -1.27
C GLN A 140 -13.05 -22.23 -0.33
N PRO A 141 -13.07 -20.91 -0.59
CA PRO A 141 -13.72 -19.93 0.31
C PRO A 141 -15.26 -20.04 0.38
N GLY A 142 -15.85 -21.04 -0.29
CA GLY A 142 -17.29 -21.17 -0.54
C GLY A 142 -17.78 -20.28 -1.68
N ALA A 143 -19.10 -20.15 -1.83
CA ALA A 143 -19.67 -19.31 -2.90
C ALA A 143 -19.43 -17.82 -2.62
N PRO A 144 -19.15 -17.00 -3.65
CA PRO A 144 -19.03 -15.55 -3.49
C PRO A 144 -20.38 -14.95 -3.04
N LEU A 145 -20.33 -14.04 -2.08
CA LEU A 145 -21.47 -13.29 -1.58
C LEU A 145 -21.47 -11.86 -2.15
N PRO A 146 -22.65 -11.21 -2.28
CA PRO A 146 -22.71 -9.81 -2.67
C PRO A 146 -21.93 -8.92 -1.72
N ALA A 147 -21.38 -7.83 -2.26
CA ALA A 147 -20.75 -6.80 -1.45
C ALA A 147 -21.76 -6.23 -0.43
N GLN A 148 -21.30 -5.95 0.79
CA GLN A 148 -22.16 -5.50 1.89
C GLN A 148 -21.81 -4.07 2.28
N THR A 149 -22.84 -3.23 2.37
CA THR A 149 -22.68 -1.88 2.90
C THR A 149 -22.64 -1.92 4.42
N PHE A 150 -21.88 -1.00 5.01
CA PHE A 150 -21.80 -0.87 6.45
C PHE A 150 -21.71 0.60 6.88
N SER A 151 -22.19 0.85 8.08
CA SER A 151 -21.93 2.05 8.86
C SER A 151 -21.67 1.62 10.31
N LEU A 152 -20.54 2.07 10.86
CA LEU A 152 -20.06 1.69 12.19
C LEU A 152 -19.64 2.95 12.95
N GLU A 153 -20.10 3.10 14.18
CA GLU A 153 -19.57 4.13 15.08
C GLU A 153 -18.26 3.64 15.72
N VAL A 154 -17.16 4.33 15.42
CA VAL A 154 -15.82 3.96 15.89
C VAL A 154 -15.03 5.21 16.23
N ALA A 155 -14.39 5.24 17.40
CA ALA A 155 -13.60 6.39 17.85
C ALA A 155 -14.37 7.74 17.86
N GLY A 156 -15.68 7.69 18.05
CA GLY A 156 -16.55 8.88 18.09
C GLY A 156 -16.87 9.47 16.71
N ILE A 157 -16.61 8.73 15.63
CA ILE A 157 -16.96 9.11 14.26
C ILE A 157 -17.71 7.96 13.56
N GLU A 158 -18.36 8.27 12.45
CA GLU A 158 -18.95 7.26 11.57
C GLU A 158 -17.90 6.75 10.56
N LEU A 159 -17.63 5.44 10.56
CA LEU A 159 -16.91 4.74 9.50
C LEU A 159 -17.92 4.03 8.60
N HIS A 160 -17.97 4.39 7.32
CA HIS A 160 -18.95 3.86 6.37
C HIS A 160 -18.31 3.40 5.07
N GLY A 161 -18.95 2.45 4.39
CA GLY A 161 -18.53 2.03 3.06
C GLY A 161 -19.12 0.70 2.64
N MET A 162 -18.40 0.02 1.75
CA MET A 162 -18.78 -1.28 1.22
C MET A 162 -17.62 -2.25 1.35
N ILE A 163 -17.88 -3.41 1.96
CA ILE A 163 -16.93 -4.51 2.03
C ILE A 163 -17.21 -5.49 0.88
N GLU A 164 -16.15 -5.83 0.16
CA GLU A 164 -16.16 -6.70 -1.02
C GLU A 164 -15.32 -7.96 -0.73
N ASN A 165 -15.30 -8.91 -1.67
CA ASN A 165 -14.58 -10.17 -1.57
C ASN A 165 -15.01 -11.02 -0.36
N ILE A 166 -16.32 -11.02 -0.13
CA ILE A 166 -16.98 -11.83 0.89
C ILE A 166 -17.41 -13.14 0.23
N TYR A 167 -17.22 -14.24 0.95
CA TYR A 167 -17.63 -15.57 0.57
C TYR A 167 -18.35 -16.24 1.75
N GLN A 168 -18.95 -17.41 1.51
CA GLN A 168 -19.71 -18.13 2.53
C GLN A 168 -18.90 -18.42 3.80
N ASP A 169 -17.60 -18.71 3.65
CA ASP A 169 -16.75 -19.10 4.78
C ASP A 169 -15.98 -17.92 5.41
N GLY A 170 -16.14 -16.71 4.87
CA GLY A 170 -15.52 -15.49 5.40
C GLY A 170 -15.05 -14.54 4.32
N VAL A 171 -13.97 -13.80 4.61
CA VAL A 171 -13.37 -12.89 3.62
C VAL A 171 -12.21 -13.59 2.95
N PHE A 172 -12.16 -13.53 1.62
CA PHE A 172 -11.05 -14.09 0.85
C PHE A 172 -10.47 -13.05 -0.10
N LEU A 173 -9.23 -12.65 0.19
CA LEU A 173 -8.48 -11.66 -0.56
C LEU A 173 -7.32 -12.36 -1.25
N TRP A 174 -6.98 -11.92 -2.45
CA TRP A 174 -5.85 -12.50 -3.15
C TRP A 174 -5.20 -11.53 -4.14
N GLY A 175 -3.94 -11.80 -4.48
CA GLY A 175 -3.26 -11.11 -5.56
C GLY A 175 -1.99 -11.83 -5.99
N TYR A 176 -1.75 -11.93 -7.29
CA TYR A 176 -0.52 -12.52 -7.82
C TYR A 176 0.69 -11.58 -7.67
N ARG A 177 1.11 -11.40 -6.43
CA ARG A 177 2.28 -10.63 -6.01
C ARG A 177 2.74 -11.10 -4.65
N LYS A 178 3.99 -10.80 -4.31
CA LYS A 178 4.47 -11.00 -2.93
C LYS A 178 3.68 -10.11 -1.98
N LEU A 179 3.24 -10.68 -0.86
CA LEU A 179 2.51 -9.93 0.15
C LEU A 179 3.41 -8.87 0.79
N GLN A 180 2.90 -7.64 0.83
CA GLN A 180 3.55 -6.50 1.46
C GLN A 180 2.80 -6.08 2.73
N ALA A 181 3.39 -5.19 3.53
CA ALA A 181 2.77 -4.73 4.78
C ALA A 181 1.38 -4.15 4.55
N ARG A 182 1.23 -3.37 3.47
CA ARG A 182 -0.08 -2.82 3.07
C ARG A 182 -1.14 -3.88 2.78
N ASP A 183 -0.75 -5.04 2.24
CA ASP A 183 -1.72 -6.08 1.84
C ASP A 183 -2.26 -6.77 3.11
N ILE A 184 -1.39 -6.99 4.10
CA ILE A 184 -1.78 -7.56 5.39
C ILE A 184 -2.60 -6.57 6.21
N LEU A 185 -2.23 -5.28 6.23
CA LEU A 185 -3.03 -4.24 6.87
C LEU A 185 -4.42 -4.12 6.24
N ASP A 186 -4.51 -4.19 4.91
CA ASP A 186 -5.79 -4.16 4.20
C ASP A 186 -6.66 -5.36 4.56
N ALA A 187 -6.08 -6.57 4.58
CA ALA A 187 -6.77 -7.78 5.02
C ALA A 187 -7.20 -7.71 6.48
N TRP A 188 -6.36 -7.15 7.35
CA TRP A 188 -6.69 -6.95 8.76
C TRP A 188 -7.83 -5.94 8.97
N LEU A 189 -7.84 -4.83 8.20
CA LEU A 189 -8.96 -3.89 8.22
C LEU A 189 -10.26 -4.57 7.75
N HIS A 190 -10.20 -5.33 6.66
CA HIS A 190 -11.34 -6.11 6.14
C HIS A 190 -11.87 -7.06 7.23
N HIS A 191 -10.96 -7.80 7.87
CA HIS A 191 -11.26 -8.70 8.97
C HIS A 191 -11.99 -7.98 10.10
N LEU A 192 -11.45 -6.86 10.60
CA LEU A 192 -12.05 -6.10 11.70
C LEU A 192 -13.45 -5.56 11.36
N VAL A 193 -13.66 -5.05 10.15
CA VAL A 193 -14.99 -4.58 9.72
C VAL A 193 -15.95 -5.75 9.59
N TRP A 194 -15.51 -6.86 9.01
CA TRP A 194 -16.32 -8.07 8.84
C TRP A 194 -16.77 -8.67 10.18
N GLN A 195 -15.87 -8.70 11.15
CA GLN A 195 -16.15 -9.11 12.53
C GLN A 195 -17.23 -8.24 13.19
N ARG A 196 -17.26 -6.93 12.89
CA ARG A 196 -18.27 -5.99 13.39
C ARG A 196 -19.64 -6.16 12.75
N GLN A 197 -19.75 -6.85 11.60
CA GLN A 197 -21.02 -7.22 10.97
C GLN A 197 -21.68 -8.47 11.56
N GLY A 198 -21.17 -8.99 12.68
CA GLY A 198 -21.71 -10.18 13.36
C GLY A 198 -20.96 -11.48 13.02
N ASN A 199 -19.92 -11.41 12.19
CA ASN A 199 -19.18 -12.58 11.70
C ASN A 199 -17.96 -12.99 12.55
N ARG A 200 -18.00 -12.69 13.86
CA ARG A 200 -17.44 -13.48 14.99
C ARG A 200 -16.29 -14.45 14.68
N GLN A 201 -16.71 -15.55 14.10
CA GLN A 201 -15.95 -16.80 14.03
C GLN A 201 -15.39 -17.03 12.63
N GLN A 202 -15.73 -16.17 11.66
CA GLN A 202 -15.27 -16.33 10.29
C GLN A 202 -13.85 -15.83 10.11
N GLU A 203 -13.11 -16.56 9.29
CA GLU A 203 -11.73 -16.27 8.97
C GLU A 203 -11.63 -15.17 7.90
N THR A 204 -10.47 -14.53 7.83
CA THR A 204 -10.03 -13.80 6.65
C THR A 204 -8.78 -14.45 6.08
N VAL A 205 -8.85 -14.90 4.83
CA VAL A 205 -7.73 -15.54 4.14
C VAL A 205 -7.16 -14.58 3.10
N LEU A 206 -5.85 -14.37 3.13
CA LEU A 206 -5.12 -13.55 2.15
C LEU A 206 -4.10 -14.40 1.41
N LEU A 207 -4.30 -14.60 0.11
CA LEU A 207 -3.38 -15.35 -0.76
C LEU A 207 -2.48 -14.41 -1.58
N GLY A 208 -1.17 -14.57 -1.46
CA GLY A 208 -0.17 -13.94 -2.32
C GLY A 208 0.65 -14.97 -3.09
N SER A 209 1.49 -14.49 -4.01
CA SER A 209 2.36 -15.38 -4.80
C SER A 209 3.46 -16.06 -3.98
N ASP A 210 3.68 -15.61 -2.75
CA ASP A 210 4.70 -16.12 -1.82
C ASP A 210 4.13 -16.81 -0.58
N GLY A 211 2.81 -16.97 -0.48
CA GLY A 211 2.18 -17.71 0.62
C GLY A 211 0.74 -17.30 0.90
N VAL A 212 0.14 -17.98 1.88
CA VAL A 212 -1.21 -17.73 2.39
C VAL A 212 -1.11 -17.19 3.80
N VAL A 213 -1.88 -16.16 4.11
CA VAL A 213 -2.05 -15.60 5.45
C VAL A 213 -3.46 -15.92 5.93
N HIS A 214 -3.51 -16.60 7.07
CA HIS A 214 -4.73 -17.03 7.74
C HIS A 214 -4.98 -16.11 8.94
N ILE A 215 -6.06 -15.34 8.90
CA ILE A 215 -6.47 -14.46 9.99
C ILE A 215 -7.68 -15.10 10.65
N PRO A 216 -7.50 -15.87 11.75
CA PRO A 216 -8.59 -16.48 12.49
C PRO A 216 -9.51 -15.40 13.06
N GLY A 217 -10.62 -15.77 13.71
CA GLY A 217 -11.55 -14.85 14.35
C GLY A 217 -10.93 -13.93 15.42
N ASP A 218 -11.55 -13.84 16.60
CA ASP A 218 -11.03 -12.92 17.63
C ASP A 218 -9.56 -13.21 18.00
N LEU A 219 -8.68 -12.23 17.75
CA LEU A 219 -7.23 -12.38 17.88
C LEU A 219 -6.68 -11.34 18.87
N PRO A 220 -6.53 -11.68 20.17
CA PRO A 220 -6.11 -10.73 21.19
C PRO A 220 -4.67 -10.24 20.96
N GLY A 221 -4.37 -9.02 21.43
CA GLY A 221 -3.03 -8.42 21.29
C GLY A 221 -2.71 -7.89 19.89
N THR A 222 -3.70 -7.84 19.01
CA THR A 222 -3.63 -7.18 17.70
C THR A 222 -4.28 -5.81 17.75
N PRO A 223 -3.95 -4.90 16.81
CA PRO A 223 -4.56 -3.57 16.80
C PRO A 223 -6.04 -3.63 16.46
N ASP A 224 -6.89 -3.05 17.31
CA ASP A 224 -8.33 -3.00 17.07
C ASP A 224 -8.73 -1.88 16.08
N LEU A 225 -9.99 -1.92 15.61
CA LEU A 225 -10.50 -0.93 14.66
C LEU A 225 -10.49 0.49 15.22
N LYS A 226 -10.67 0.67 16.54
CA LYS A 226 -10.66 1.98 17.17
C LYS A 226 -9.26 2.60 17.14
N GLN A 227 -8.23 1.81 17.45
CA GLN A 227 -6.84 2.21 17.40
C GLN A 227 -6.46 2.60 15.97
N LEU A 228 -6.86 1.80 14.97
CA LEU A 228 -6.55 2.09 13.58
C LEU A 228 -7.27 3.37 13.08
N VAL A 229 -8.56 3.53 13.37
CA VAL A 229 -9.27 4.77 13.03
C VAL A 229 -8.65 5.98 13.74
N THR A 230 -8.23 5.84 15.00
CA THR A 230 -7.56 6.93 15.73
C THR A 230 -6.23 7.32 15.07
N LEU A 231 -5.42 6.35 14.66
CA LEU A 231 -4.16 6.60 13.95
C LEU A 231 -4.40 7.28 12.60
N PHE A 232 -5.45 6.90 11.88
CA PHE A 232 -5.87 7.58 10.66
C PHE A 232 -6.22 9.06 10.91
N LEU A 233 -7.04 9.34 11.93
CA LEU A 233 -7.46 10.70 12.28
C LEU A 233 -6.27 11.58 12.66
N GLU A 234 -5.30 11.01 13.38
CA GLU A 234 -4.05 11.70 13.70
C GLU A 234 -3.17 11.91 12.47
N GLY A 235 -3.11 10.91 11.59
CA GLY A 235 -2.44 10.96 10.29
C GLY A 235 -3.05 11.95 9.30
N CYS A 236 -4.31 12.37 9.52
CA CYS A 236 -4.95 13.45 8.77
C CYS A 236 -4.54 14.85 9.25
N LYS A 237 -3.97 14.95 10.46
CA LYS A 237 -3.55 16.22 11.07
C LYS A 237 -2.05 16.45 10.92
N ALA A 238 -1.24 15.40 10.89
CA ALA A 238 0.20 15.47 10.72
C ALA A 238 0.75 14.20 10.03
N PRO A 239 1.97 14.23 9.48
CA PRO A 239 2.61 13.03 8.95
C PRO A 239 2.60 11.89 9.97
N SER A 240 2.04 10.75 9.57
CA SER A 240 1.97 9.57 10.45
C SER A 240 3.35 9.03 10.79
N LEU A 241 3.51 8.60 12.04
CA LEU A 241 4.67 7.85 12.53
C LEU A 241 4.64 6.37 12.11
N LEU A 242 3.53 5.90 11.53
CA LEU A 242 3.42 4.55 11.02
C LEU A 242 4.03 4.44 9.61
N TYR A 243 5.05 3.59 9.47
CA TYR A 243 5.69 3.30 8.19
C TYR A 243 5.57 1.79 7.89
N PRO A 244 4.42 1.31 7.36
CA PRO A 244 4.13 -0.13 7.27
C PRO A 244 5.25 -0.96 6.64
N GLU A 245 5.66 -0.60 5.43
CA GLU A 245 6.66 -1.34 4.67
C GLU A 245 8.06 -1.26 5.30
N ALA A 246 8.40 -0.13 5.91
CA ALA A 246 9.68 0.03 6.61
C ALA A 246 9.69 -0.82 7.89
N GLY A 247 8.61 -0.81 8.68
CA GLY A 247 8.46 -1.62 9.90
C GLY A 247 8.59 -3.11 9.58
N PHE A 248 7.93 -3.59 8.53
CA PHE A 248 8.09 -4.96 8.04
C PHE A 248 9.53 -5.28 7.62
N ALA A 249 10.22 -4.35 6.95
CA ALA A 249 11.65 -4.53 6.65
C ALA A 249 12.52 -4.57 7.91
N GLY A 250 12.10 -3.90 8.99
CA GLY A 250 12.68 -3.98 10.32
C GLY A 250 12.54 -5.37 10.93
N PHE A 251 11.32 -5.92 10.98
CA PHE A 251 11.07 -7.27 11.51
C PHE A 251 11.79 -8.36 10.69
N ALA A 252 11.77 -8.25 9.35
CA ALA A 252 12.52 -9.12 8.46
C ALA A 252 14.05 -9.09 8.70
N SER A 253 14.56 -8.00 9.28
CA SER A 253 15.97 -7.88 9.66
C SER A 253 16.22 -8.51 11.03
N GLN A 254 15.30 -8.39 11.99
CA GLN A 254 15.38 -9.08 13.29
C GLN A 254 15.37 -10.60 13.15
N GLU A 255 14.59 -11.17 12.24
CA GLU A 255 14.61 -12.61 11.94
C GLU A 255 15.97 -13.12 11.44
N LYS A 256 16.85 -12.21 11.01
CA LYS A 256 18.21 -12.49 10.53
C LYS A 256 19.27 -12.04 11.54
N ASP A 257 18.90 -11.94 12.82
CA ASP A 257 19.73 -11.48 13.94
C ASP A 257 20.32 -10.08 13.75
N LYS A 258 19.63 -9.20 13.00
CA LYS A 258 20.02 -7.81 12.80
C LYS A 258 19.10 -6.86 13.56
N LYS A 259 19.60 -5.67 13.86
CA LYS A 259 18.82 -4.63 14.55
C LYS A 259 17.61 -4.21 13.69
N PHE A 260 16.42 -4.14 14.30
CA PHE A 260 15.17 -3.66 13.68
C PHE A 260 15.37 -2.33 12.95
N ARG A 261 15.93 -1.35 13.66
CA ARG A 261 16.30 -0.03 13.15
C ARG A 261 17.07 -0.09 11.84
N ALA A 262 18.08 -0.97 11.75
CA ALA A 262 18.91 -1.08 10.55
C ALA A 262 18.10 -1.53 9.32
N GLY A 263 17.10 -2.38 9.52
CA GLY A 263 16.16 -2.80 8.48
C GLY A 263 15.32 -1.63 7.94
N MET A 264 14.71 -0.86 8.84
CA MET A 264 13.94 0.34 8.48
C MET A 264 14.79 1.38 7.74
N VAL A 265 15.97 1.72 8.28
CA VAL A 265 16.85 2.73 7.68
C VAL A 265 17.30 2.30 6.28
N LYS A 266 17.67 1.02 6.11
CA LYS A 266 18.02 0.47 4.79
C LYS A 266 16.85 0.57 3.81
N PHE A 267 15.63 0.32 4.27
CA PHE A 267 14.43 0.44 3.44
C PHE A 267 14.23 1.89 2.96
N PHE A 268 14.28 2.87 3.87
CA PHE A 268 14.12 4.28 3.52
C PHE A 268 15.20 4.75 2.54
N ARG A 269 16.49 4.49 2.83
CA ARG A 269 17.61 4.87 1.96
C ARG A 269 17.45 4.31 0.55
N LYS A 270 16.99 3.05 0.42
CA LYS A 270 16.75 2.41 -0.89
C LYS A 270 15.60 3.07 -1.66
N ARG A 271 14.50 3.47 -0.99
CA ARG A 271 13.37 4.11 -1.66
C ARG A 271 13.70 5.53 -2.12
N LEU A 272 14.33 6.29 -1.24
CA LEU A 272 14.68 7.70 -1.49
C LEU A 272 15.71 7.81 -2.61
N SER A 273 16.77 6.97 -2.61
CA SER A 273 17.79 7.00 -3.66
C SER A 273 17.27 6.63 -5.05
N ARG A 274 16.15 5.90 -5.13
CA ARG A 274 15.50 5.51 -6.38
C ARG A 274 14.37 6.44 -6.80
N GLY A 275 14.07 7.48 -6.01
CA GLY A 275 12.95 8.39 -6.27
C GLY A 275 11.57 7.71 -6.21
N TYR A 276 11.45 6.55 -5.54
CA TYR A 276 10.20 5.78 -5.49
C TYR A 276 9.15 6.37 -4.54
N ASP A 277 9.57 7.29 -3.67
CA ASP A 277 8.75 7.87 -2.62
C ASP A 277 8.98 9.39 -2.51
N PRO A 278 8.51 10.16 -3.52
CA PRO A 278 8.66 11.61 -3.54
C PRO A 278 7.94 12.27 -2.36
N GLU A 279 6.82 11.70 -1.91
CA GLU A 279 6.07 12.21 -0.74
C GLU A 279 6.87 12.07 0.55
N LEU A 280 7.52 10.92 0.78
CA LEU A 280 8.43 10.77 1.91
C LEU A 280 9.66 11.68 1.78
N ALA A 281 10.25 11.80 0.59
CA ALA A 281 11.39 12.68 0.36
C ALA A 281 11.05 14.14 0.68
N PHE A 282 9.87 14.59 0.26
CA PHE A 282 9.34 15.92 0.52
C PHE A 282 9.18 16.20 2.02
N LEU A 283 8.60 15.26 2.77
CA LEU A 283 8.43 15.39 4.22
C LEU A 283 9.75 15.32 4.99
N LEU A 284 10.70 14.50 4.50
CA LEU A 284 12.01 14.35 5.11
C LEU A 284 12.87 15.61 4.95
N GLY A 285 12.84 16.24 3.77
CA GLY A 285 13.72 17.37 3.43
C GLY A 285 15.18 16.91 3.28
N GLU A 286 16.12 17.67 3.83
CA GLU A 286 17.57 17.37 3.77
C GLU A 286 18.06 16.42 4.91
N ARG A 287 17.15 15.89 5.73
CA ARG A 287 17.49 15.09 6.91
C ARG A 287 17.91 13.66 6.55
N ASP A 288 18.76 13.04 7.38
CA ASP A 288 19.07 11.61 7.23
C ASP A 288 17.80 10.79 7.52
N PRO A 289 17.47 9.78 6.69
CA PRO A 289 16.36 8.86 6.96
C PRO A 289 16.44 8.15 8.31
N GLU A 290 17.62 8.05 8.92
CA GLU A 290 17.79 7.53 10.28
C GLU A 290 17.05 8.37 11.33
N THR A 291 16.83 9.66 11.08
CA THR A 291 16.04 10.53 11.95
C THR A 291 14.55 10.16 11.96
N LEU A 292 14.06 9.40 10.97
CA LEU A 292 12.68 8.93 10.90
C LEU A 292 12.40 7.77 11.84
N VAL A 293 13.43 7.02 12.24
CA VAL A 293 13.26 5.89 13.16
C VAL A 293 13.46 6.43 14.57
N THR A 294 12.42 6.99 15.18
CA THR A 294 12.46 7.40 16.59
C THR A 294 12.00 6.25 17.49
N LYS A 295 12.13 6.42 18.82
CA LYS A 295 11.65 5.40 19.77
C LYS A 295 10.12 5.22 19.66
N GLU A 296 9.38 6.30 19.45
CA GLU A 296 7.94 6.28 19.26
C GLU A 296 7.54 5.53 17.98
N VAL A 297 8.33 5.64 16.91
CA VAL A 297 8.12 4.87 15.67
C VAL A 297 8.35 3.38 15.91
N GLU A 298 9.40 3.02 16.64
CA GLU A 298 9.67 1.62 17.01
C GLU A 298 8.54 1.05 17.89
N GLU A 299 8.14 1.77 18.95
CA GLU A 299 7.03 1.37 19.84
C GLU A 299 5.69 1.22 19.08
N LEU A 300 5.41 2.12 18.14
CA LEU A 300 4.21 2.04 17.30
C LEU A 300 4.26 0.83 16.35
N CYS A 301 5.42 0.55 15.76
CA CYS A 301 5.59 -0.65 14.92
C CYS A 301 5.41 -1.92 15.75
N GLU A 302 5.97 -1.99 16.96
CA GLU A 302 5.79 -3.15 17.85
C GLU A 302 4.33 -3.35 18.26
N THR A 303 3.60 -2.27 18.52
CA THR A 303 2.20 -2.34 18.95
C THR A 303 1.25 -2.69 17.79
N VAL A 304 1.46 -2.10 16.61
CA VAL A 304 0.50 -2.20 15.49
C VAL A 304 0.95 -3.23 14.46
N LEU A 305 2.22 -3.25 14.10
CA LEU A 305 2.72 -4.03 12.95
C LEU A 305 3.30 -5.38 13.36
N ALA A 306 3.90 -5.53 14.55
CA ALA A 306 4.48 -6.81 14.96
C ALA A 306 3.44 -7.94 15.07
N PRO A 307 2.23 -7.73 15.63
CA PRO A 307 1.20 -8.77 15.65
C PRO A 307 0.82 -9.19 14.22
N LEU A 308 0.72 -8.23 13.29
CA LEU A 308 0.37 -8.49 11.89
C LEU A 308 1.52 -9.14 11.11
N TRP A 309 2.77 -8.83 11.45
CA TRP A 309 3.93 -9.50 10.89
C TRP A 309 3.91 -11.00 11.18
N ARG A 310 3.54 -11.38 12.41
CA ARG A 310 3.48 -12.77 12.86
C ARG A 310 2.42 -13.60 12.12
N LEU A 311 1.41 -12.98 11.51
CA LEU A 311 0.40 -13.66 10.68
C LEU A 311 0.97 -14.27 9.39
N ARG A 312 2.20 -13.89 9.00
CA ARG A 312 2.88 -14.44 7.81
C ARG A 312 3.59 -15.76 8.06
N SER A 313 3.67 -16.20 9.32
CA SER A 313 4.55 -17.28 9.79
C SER A 313 3.85 -18.63 9.71
#